data_AF-A0A098BXL5-F1
#
_entry.id   AF-A0A098BXL5-F1
#
_cell.length_a   1.000
_cell.length_b   1.000
_cell.length_c   1.000
_cell.angle_alpha   90.00
_cell.angle_beta   90.00
_cell.angle_gamma   90.00
#
_symmetry.space_group_name_H-M   'P 1'
#
loop_
_entity.id
_entity.type
_entity.pdbx_description
1 polymer ?
#
loop_
_entity_poly.entity_id
_entity_poly.type
_entity_poly.pdbx_seq_one_letter_code
_entity_poly.pdbx_strand_id
1 'polypeptide(L)'
;MSFKEIKELRQTGKLEEALQMANQALETEPENIWNKRAAAWVYYEYLKKNAQPESFIAFKENLIKIKNLQLPEDEKMVFDNCAWQIGSLVFALQKTEHVDYGKINELFEIIRDYHFTKPSEAYSFIYKAFHKGYQNWSNYLTFADWWNFENLRSEDYLKEEFKGKKMMSIAEQAFIAYSKKLLEGEPLDPFGQQRIIDKEKIQSFLPKLDSLIDKQPDYQYPPYFKAKLLLASGSDENVLSAFIPFAKQKRNDFWVWELMAEIFSEDKEIQFACYCKALSLKTPEDFLVKLRETFSEILIEKKMYNEAKTEIQKVIATRAKHEWKLPNQIVQWKEQEWYNSAIAKKDNNDLYSKHFKQAEEILFQDIPEELIVVEFVNENKNMLNFVKSKSKFGFFNYSGNLTKPQIGDLLKVRFNGEGQGGFYKILTAKKADSNERTNAVKNFEGTIKVVSPQNFGFIEDIFIEPRIIERSKLNNGQQVKGRAILSFNKKKNEWGWKAIEIR
;
A
#
# COMPACT_ATOMS: atom_id res chain seq x y z
N MET A 1 30.90 11.91 -54.70
CA MET A 1 31.21 12.70 -53.49
C MET A 1 31.48 11.73 -52.34
N SER A 2 32.52 11.93 -51.52
CA SER A 2 32.91 10.89 -50.57
C SER A 2 32.32 11.10 -49.17
N PHE A 3 31.76 10.02 -48.61
CA PHE A 3 31.37 9.92 -47.20
C PHE A 3 32.46 10.41 -46.23
N LYS A 4 33.74 10.29 -46.61
CA LYS A 4 34.89 10.73 -45.82
C LYS A 4 34.99 12.26 -45.72
N GLU A 5 34.77 12.98 -46.81
CA GLU A 5 34.81 14.46 -46.83
C GLU A 5 33.70 15.05 -45.95
N ILE A 6 32.47 14.54 -46.05
CA ILE A 6 31.35 14.99 -45.19
C ILE A 6 31.66 14.74 -43.71
N LYS A 7 32.26 13.57 -43.40
CA LYS A 7 32.68 13.24 -42.03
C LYS A 7 33.73 14.21 -41.52
N GLU A 8 34.73 14.58 -42.32
CA GLU A 8 35.78 15.52 -41.95
C GLU A 8 35.24 16.94 -41.72
N LEU A 9 34.37 17.43 -42.61
CA LEU A 9 33.69 18.72 -42.45
C LEU A 9 32.86 18.78 -41.17
N ARG A 10 32.14 17.70 -40.86
CA ARG A 10 31.39 17.56 -39.61
C ARG A 10 32.31 17.60 -38.39
N GLN A 11 33.41 16.86 -38.41
CA GLN A 11 34.36 16.77 -37.28
C GLN A 11 35.14 18.07 -37.05
N THR A 12 35.34 18.88 -38.09
CA THR A 12 35.98 20.20 -38.02
C THR A 12 35.02 21.36 -37.71
N GLY A 13 33.74 21.06 -37.47
CA GLY A 13 32.72 22.04 -37.07
C GLY A 13 32.09 22.82 -38.22
N LYS A 14 32.44 22.51 -39.48
CA LYS A 14 31.89 23.12 -40.70
C LYS A 14 30.55 22.50 -41.08
N LEU A 15 29.57 22.61 -40.18
CA LEU A 15 28.29 21.90 -40.30
C LEU A 15 27.44 22.33 -41.51
N GLU A 16 27.49 23.60 -41.88
CA GLU A 16 26.74 24.11 -43.06
C GLU A 16 27.31 23.54 -44.37
N GLU A 17 28.64 23.56 -44.53
CA GLU A 17 29.32 22.93 -45.68
C GLU A 17 29.03 21.42 -45.73
N ALA A 18 29.08 20.75 -44.58
CA ALA A 18 28.76 19.31 -44.46
C ALA A 18 27.30 19.02 -44.85
N LEU A 19 26.36 19.88 -44.45
CA LEU A 19 24.94 19.75 -44.75
C LEU A 19 24.65 19.95 -46.23
N GLN A 20 25.23 20.99 -46.84
CA GLN A 20 25.08 21.24 -48.28
C GLN A 20 25.59 20.04 -49.09
N MET A 21 26.78 19.55 -48.74
CA MET A 21 27.39 18.39 -49.42
C MET A 21 26.59 17.11 -49.21
N ALA A 22 26.05 16.87 -48.01
CA ALA A 22 25.21 15.71 -47.73
C ALA A 22 23.89 15.74 -48.51
N ASN A 23 23.23 16.90 -48.60
CA ASN A 23 21.99 17.06 -49.36
C ASN A 23 22.22 16.86 -50.86
N GLN A 24 23.31 17.42 -51.42
CA GLN A 24 23.66 17.21 -52.83
C GLN A 24 23.92 15.73 -53.15
N ALA A 25 24.57 15.00 -52.23
CA ALA A 25 24.80 13.56 -52.37
C ALA A 25 23.49 12.76 -52.32
N LEU A 26 22.54 13.14 -51.45
CA LEU A 26 21.20 12.53 -51.38
C LEU A 26 20.35 12.84 -52.62
N GLU A 27 20.42 14.05 -53.17
CA GLU A 27 19.69 14.41 -54.40
C GLU A 27 20.19 13.60 -55.61
N THR A 28 21.51 13.34 -55.67
CA THR A 28 22.12 12.60 -56.78
C THR A 28 21.86 11.10 -56.69
N GLU A 29 22.00 10.53 -55.49
CA GLU A 29 21.82 9.09 -55.24
C GLU A 29 21.06 8.89 -53.92
N PRO A 30 19.72 9.01 -53.92
CA PRO A 30 18.91 9.00 -52.69
C PRO A 30 18.91 7.65 -51.98
N GLU A 31 19.04 6.54 -52.71
CA GLU A 31 19.05 5.19 -52.15
C GLU A 31 20.43 4.70 -51.68
N ASN A 32 21.49 5.50 -51.90
CA ASN A 32 22.83 5.10 -51.51
C ASN A 32 22.98 5.16 -49.97
N ILE A 33 23.26 3.99 -49.37
CA ILE A 33 23.38 3.85 -47.91
C ILE A 33 24.48 4.73 -47.31
N TRP A 34 25.58 4.97 -48.02
CA TRP A 34 26.66 5.82 -47.51
C TRP A 34 26.23 7.30 -47.50
N ASN A 35 25.44 7.74 -48.48
CA ASN A 35 24.90 9.10 -48.49
C ASN A 35 23.87 9.28 -47.37
N LYS A 36 22.97 8.31 -47.18
CA LYS A 36 22.03 8.29 -46.05
C LYS A 36 22.77 8.34 -44.71
N ARG A 37 23.80 7.52 -44.51
CA ARG A 37 24.64 7.53 -43.30
C ARG A 37 25.32 8.89 -43.09
N ALA A 38 25.93 9.48 -44.12
CA ALA A 38 26.58 10.79 -44.03
C ALA A 38 25.58 11.85 -43.57
N ALA A 39 24.42 11.93 -44.23
CA ALA A 39 23.38 12.88 -43.90
C ALA A 39 22.83 12.69 -42.47
N ALA A 40 22.59 11.44 -42.06
CA ALA A 40 22.10 11.14 -40.71
C ALA A 40 23.05 11.67 -39.62
N TRP A 41 24.36 11.50 -39.78
CA TRP A 41 25.35 12.03 -38.85
C TRP A 41 25.44 13.56 -38.85
N VAL A 42 25.20 14.21 -40.00
CA VAL A 42 25.11 15.68 -40.05
C VAL A 42 23.86 16.17 -39.32
N TYR A 43 22.69 15.58 -39.60
CA TYR A 43 21.44 15.92 -38.91
C TYR A 43 21.54 15.66 -37.39
N TYR A 44 22.25 14.60 -36.98
CA TYR A 44 22.55 14.33 -35.57
C TYR A 44 23.35 15.46 -34.89
N GLU A 45 24.37 16.05 -35.54
CA GLU A 45 25.08 17.19 -34.95
C GLU A 45 24.16 18.40 -34.77
N TYR A 46 23.21 18.60 -35.69
CA TYR A 46 22.17 19.60 -35.51
C TYR A 46 21.21 19.27 -34.36
N LEU A 47 20.88 17.99 -34.11
CA LEU A 47 20.15 17.61 -32.90
C LEU A 47 20.92 18.01 -31.65
N LYS A 48 22.20 17.68 -31.59
CA LYS A 48 23.07 18.02 -30.45
C LYS A 48 23.17 19.53 -30.23
N LYS A 49 23.28 20.32 -31.31
CA LYS A 49 23.30 21.79 -31.25
C LYS A 49 21.97 22.38 -30.75
N ASN A 50 20.84 21.73 -31.07
CA ASN A 50 19.49 22.24 -30.83
C ASN A 50 18.77 21.52 -29.66
N ALA A 51 19.47 20.77 -28.81
CA ALA A 51 18.88 20.01 -27.70
C ALA A 51 18.46 20.90 -26.51
N GLN A 52 17.74 21.99 -26.79
CA GLN A 52 17.21 22.95 -25.83
C GLN A 52 15.77 23.37 -26.21
N PRO A 53 14.89 23.70 -25.25
CA PRO A 53 13.47 23.99 -25.49
C PRO A 53 13.20 25.09 -26.54
N GLU A 54 14.05 26.11 -26.60
CA GLU A 54 13.93 27.27 -27.49
C GLU A 54 14.16 26.87 -28.96
N SER A 55 14.94 25.81 -29.18
CA SER A 55 15.28 25.30 -30.52
C SER A 55 14.45 24.08 -30.92
N PHE A 56 13.29 23.88 -30.28
CA PHE A 56 12.42 22.71 -30.49
C PHE A 56 12.06 22.47 -31.95
N ILE A 57 11.67 23.52 -32.69
CA ILE A 57 11.27 23.40 -34.11
C ILE A 57 12.43 22.83 -34.93
N ALA A 58 13.63 23.43 -34.80
CA ALA A 58 14.82 22.97 -35.50
C ALA A 58 15.24 21.54 -35.09
N PHE A 59 15.10 21.19 -33.81
CA PHE A 59 15.36 19.84 -33.33
C PHE A 59 14.39 18.82 -33.95
N LYS A 60 13.09 19.10 -33.91
CA LYS A 60 12.02 18.28 -34.49
C LYS A 60 12.23 18.07 -35.99
N GLU A 61 12.55 19.12 -36.74
CA GLU A 61 12.82 19.02 -38.17
C GLU A 61 13.99 18.09 -38.49
N ASN A 62 15.07 18.13 -37.69
CA ASN A 62 16.21 17.22 -37.89
C ASN A 62 15.85 15.77 -37.54
N LEU A 63 14.99 15.52 -36.55
CA LEU A 63 14.46 14.17 -36.31
C LEU A 63 13.62 13.66 -37.49
N ILE A 64 12.77 14.51 -38.06
CA ILE A 64 11.97 14.14 -39.24
C ILE A 64 12.89 13.84 -40.43
N LYS A 65 13.94 14.64 -40.64
CA LYS A 65 14.93 14.38 -41.69
C LYS A 65 15.62 13.02 -41.49
N ILE A 66 16.04 12.68 -40.28
CA ILE A 66 16.63 11.36 -39.98
C ILE A 66 15.61 10.24 -40.22
N LYS A 67 14.35 10.41 -39.79
CA LYS A 67 13.26 9.46 -40.04
C LYS A 67 13.08 9.18 -41.54
N ASN A 68 13.06 10.24 -42.34
CA ASN A 68 12.83 10.17 -43.78
C ASN A 68 13.99 9.54 -44.56
N LEU A 69 15.18 9.38 -43.95
CA LEU A 69 16.27 8.62 -44.57
C LEU A 69 15.95 7.13 -44.67
N GLN A 70 14.99 6.62 -43.88
CA GLN A 70 14.59 5.20 -43.87
C GLN A 70 15.82 4.29 -43.73
N LEU A 71 16.65 4.59 -42.74
CA LEU A 71 17.87 3.82 -42.48
C LEU A 71 17.50 2.38 -42.06
N PRO A 72 18.24 1.37 -42.54
CA PRO A 72 18.08 -0.01 -42.11
C PRO A 72 18.16 -0.21 -40.59
N GLU A 73 17.54 -1.29 -40.08
CA GLU A 73 17.50 -1.59 -38.64
C GLU A 73 18.87 -1.88 -38.01
N ASP A 74 19.88 -2.24 -38.81
CA ASP A 74 21.25 -2.46 -38.35
C ASP A 74 22.02 -1.15 -38.10
N GLU A 75 21.47 0.01 -38.51
CA GLU A 75 22.02 1.35 -38.22
C GLU A 75 21.78 1.81 -36.77
N LYS A 76 21.98 0.90 -35.81
CA LYS A 76 21.70 1.12 -34.38
C LYS A 76 22.45 2.30 -33.79
N MET A 77 23.70 2.50 -34.22
CA MET A 77 24.58 3.52 -33.63
C MET A 77 24.02 4.94 -33.75
N VAL A 78 23.44 5.31 -34.90
CA VAL A 78 22.89 6.66 -35.06
C VAL A 78 21.63 6.86 -34.21
N PHE A 79 20.76 5.85 -34.15
CA PHE A 79 19.54 5.90 -33.34
C PHE A 79 19.85 5.96 -31.85
N ASP A 80 20.80 5.16 -31.36
CA ASP A 80 21.24 5.18 -29.96
C ASP A 80 21.91 6.51 -29.59
N ASN A 81 22.62 7.15 -30.51
CA ASN A 81 23.12 8.51 -30.29
C ASN A 81 21.99 9.55 -30.25
N CYS A 82 20.99 9.42 -31.14
CA CYS A 82 19.81 10.28 -31.13
C CYS A 82 19.03 10.15 -29.82
N ALA A 83 18.92 8.95 -29.25
CA ALA A 83 18.23 8.69 -27.98
C ALA A 83 18.72 9.60 -26.84
N TRP A 84 20.04 9.83 -26.75
CA TRP A 84 20.61 10.75 -25.76
C TRP A 84 20.17 12.20 -25.98
N GLN A 85 20.12 12.67 -27.23
CA GLN A 85 19.70 14.04 -27.52
C GLN A 85 18.20 14.23 -27.32
N ILE A 86 17.40 13.23 -27.73
CA ILE A 86 15.95 13.20 -27.52
C ILE A 86 15.66 13.25 -26.02
N GLY A 87 16.27 12.35 -25.23
CA GLY A 87 16.08 12.32 -23.79
C GLY A 87 16.52 13.62 -23.12
N SER A 88 17.62 14.24 -23.58
CA SER A 88 18.11 15.52 -23.05
C SER A 88 17.10 16.64 -23.29
N LEU A 89 16.57 16.77 -24.51
CA LEU A 89 15.55 17.77 -24.82
C LEU A 89 14.26 17.51 -24.04
N VAL A 90 13.79 16.27 -23.95
CA VAL A 90 12.58 15.94 -23.18
C VAL A 90 12.77 16.27 -21.70
N PHE A 91 13.92 15.97 -21.11
CA PHE A 91 14.23 16.40 -19.75
C PHE A 91 14.25 17.92 -19.58
N ALA A 92 14.72 18.67 -20.59
CA ALA A 92 14.71 20.12 -20.57
C ALA A 92 13.27 20.68 -20.66
N LEU A 93 12.43 20.12 -21.55
CA LEU A 93 11.01 20.46 -21.67
C LEU A 93 10.25 20.16 -20.36
N GLN A 94 10.59 19.08 -19.66
CA GLN A 94 9.99 18.70 -18.38
C GLN A 94 10.38 19.63 -17.22
N LYS A 95 11.37 20.51 -17.41
CA LYS A 95 11.85 21.47 -16.39
C LYS A 95 11.32 22.89 -16.60
N THR A 96 10.56 23.14 -17.67
CA THR A 96 9.95 24.46 -17.89
C THR A 96 8.83 24.70 -16.87
N GLU A 97 8.53 25.97 -16.58
CA GLU A 97 7.46 26.34 -15.63
C GLU A 97 6.09 25.79 -16.09
N HIS A 98 5.83 25.90 -17.39
CA HIS A 98 4.69 25.26 -18.05
C HIS A 98 5.20 24.23 -19.05
N VAL A 99 4.95 22.94 -18.77
CA VAL A 99 5.35 21.84 -19.63
C VAL A 99 4.38 21.76 -20.81
N ASP A 100 4.92 21.86 -22.03
CA ASP A 100 4.18 21.69 -23.26
C ASP A 100 4.14 20.21 -23.67
N TYR A 101 3.08 19.50 -23.27
CA TYR A 101 2.89 18.10 -23.61
C TYR A 101 2.60 17.86 -25.10
N GLY A 102 2.20 18.91 -25.85
CA GLY A 102 2.07 18.83 -27.30
C GLY A 102 3.42 18.53 -27.96
N LYS A 103 4.47 19.26 -27.55
CA LYS A 103 5.85 19.01 -28.01
C LYS A 103 6.34 17.59 -27.68
N ILE A 104 6.02 17.10 -26.48
CA ILE A 104 6.39 15.74 -26.04
C ILE A 104 5.68 14.69 -26.90
N ASN A 105 4.40 14.88 -27.21
CA ASN A 105 3.64 14.01 -28.11
C ASN A 105 4.25 14.00 -29.52
N GLU A 106 4.59 15.16 -30.07
CA GLU A 106 5.21 15.24 -31.40
C GLU A 106 6.55 14.49 -31.45
N LEU A 107 7.40 14.64 -30.43
CA LEU A 107 8.65 13.88 -30.34
C LEU A 107 8.38 12.39 -30.26
N PHE A 108 7.42 11.98 -29.42
CA PHE A 108 7.04 10.58 -29.29
C PHE A 108 6.60 9.98 -30.64
N GLU A 109 5.69 10.63 -31.37
CA GLU A 109 5.20 10.12 -32.66
C GLU A 109 6.32 10.01 -33.72
N ILE A 110 7.34 10.87 -33.67
CA ILE A 110 8.48 10.77 -34.59
C ILE A 110 9.36 9.56 -34.26
N ILE A 111 9.69 9.36 -32.98
CA ILE A 111 10.65 8.33 -32.55
C ILE A 111 10.08 6.92 -32.51
N ARG A 112 8.76 6.75 -32.64
CA ARG A 112 8.11 5.44 -32.67
C ARG A 112 8.65 4.53 -33.77
N ASP A 113 9.11 5.13 -34.87
CA ASP A 113 9.64 4.45 -36.05
C ASP A 113 11.17 4.34 -36.04
N TYR A 114 11.84 4.70 -34.94
CA TYR A 114 13.31 4.61 -34.83
C TYR A 114 13.75 3.23 -34.34
N HIS A 115 14.85 2.73 -34.92
CA HIS A 115 15.41 1.40 -34.64
C HIS A 115 16.44 1.45 -33.49
N PHE A 116 16.00 1.86 -32.30
CA PHE A 116 16.85 1.85 -31.10
C PHE A 116 17.33 0.44 -30.72
N THR A 117 18.53 0.33 -30.14
CA THR A 117 18.97 -0.93 -29.52
C THR A 117 18.16 -1.20 -28.25
N LYS A 118 17.56 -2.39 -28.16
CA LYS A 118 16.76 -2.82 -27.02
C LYS A 118 17.24 -4.20 -26.51
N PRO A 119 17.47 -4.37 -25.20
CA PRO A 119 17.62 -3.33 -24.19
C PRO A 119 18.96 -2.58 -24.34
N SER A 120 19.04 -1.30 -23.97
CA SER A 120 20.28 -0.52 -23.94
C SER A 120 20.20 0.66 -22.98
N GLU A 121 21.35 1.22 -22.57
CA GLU A 121 21.39 2.42 -21.73
C GLU A 121 20.68 3.61 -22.36
N ALA A 122 20.91 3.82 -23.65
CA ALA A 122 20.31 4.89 -24.41
C ALA A 122 18.78 4.74 -24.46
N TYR A 123 18.27 3.50 -24.57
CA TYR A 123 16.84 3.23 -24.56
C TYR A 123 16.21 3.41 -23.17
N SER A 124 16.89 2.99 -22.10
CA SER A 124 16.49 3.29 -20.72
C SER A 124 16.50 4.79 -20.44
N PHE A 125 17.43 5.55 -21.03
CA PHE A 125 17.49 7.00 -20.90
C PHE A 125 16.29 7.71 -21.54
N ILE A 126 15.82 7.24 -22.72
CA ILE A 126 14.55 7.70 -23.30
C ILE A 126 13.41 7.48 -22.30
N TYR A 127 13.31 6.27 -21.74
CA TYR A 127 12.26 5.98 -20.76
C TYR A 127 12.27 6.95 -19.59
N LYS A 128 13.44 7.15 -18.95
CA LYS A 128 13.62 8.05 -17.82
C LYS A 128 13.18 9.49 -18.17
N ALA A 129 13.49 9.96 -19.38
CA ALA A 129 13.13 11.30 -19.83
C ALA A 129 11.62 11.49 -19.99
N PHE A 130 10.95 10.59 -20.70
CA PHE A 130 9.50 10.66 -20.92
C PHE A 130 8.69 10.34 -19.65
N HIS A 131 9.16 9.39 -18.84
CA HIS A 131 8.57 9.04 -17.56
C HIS A 131 8.55 10.24 -16.58
N LYS A 132 9.51 11.18 -16.67
CA LYS A 132 9.62 12.31 -15.74
C LYS A 132 8.32 13.10 -15.54
N GLY A 133 7.52 13.26 -16.60
CA GLY A 133 6.25 13.98 -16.57
C GLY A 133 5.01 13.10 -16.61
N TYR A 134 5.12 11.81 -16.26
CA TYR A 134 4.00 10.87 -16.41
C TYR A 134 2.71 11.41 -15.78
N GLN A 135 2.78 12.07 -14.63
CA GLN A 135 1.61 12.50 -13.84
C GLN A 135 0.61 13.33 -14.64
N ASN A 136 1.07 14.26 -15.49
CA ASN A 136 0.19 15.14 -16.25
C ASN A 136 0.14 14.79 -17.74
N TRP A 137 0.85 13.75 -18.16
CA TRP A 137 0.91 13.34 -19.56
C TRP A 137 -0.15 12.28 -19.86
N SER A 138 -1.13 12.63 -20.69
CA SER A 138 -2.22 11.72 -21.08
C SER A 138 -1.73 10.51 -21.88
N ASN A 139 -0.75 10.69 -22.77
CA ASN A 139 -0.24 9.62 -23.64
C ASN A 139 0.77 8.69 -22.95
N TYR A 140 0.95 8.80 -21.64
CA TYR A 140 1.94 8.00 -20.92
C TYR A 140 1.73 6.49 -21.05
N LEU A 141 0.48 6.01 -20.96
CA LEU A 141 0.20 4.57 -21.09
C LEU A 141 0.59 4.07 -22.50
N THR A 142 0.20 4.81 -23.54
CA THR A 142 0.59 4.51 -24.93
C THR A 142 2.11 4.48 -25.11
N PHE A 143 2.82 5.43 -24.50
CA PHE A 143 4.27 5.44 -24.51
C PHE A 143 4.88 4.24 -23.78
N ALA A 144 4.38 3.93 -22.58
CA ALA A 144 4.89 2.82 -21.78
C ALA A 144 4.64 1.46 -22.47
N ASP A 145 3.49 1.31 -23.13
CA ASP A 145 3.16 0.13 -23.94
C ASP A 145 4.10 -0.01 -25.14
N TRP A 146 4.33 1.08 -25.89
CA TRP A 146 5.29 1.09 -26.99
C TRP A 146 6.73 0.82 -26.51
N TRP A 147 7.10 1.38 -25.37
CA TRP A 147 8.44 1.19 -24.81
C TRP A 147 8.66 -0.26 -24.37
N ASN A 148 7.61 -0.91 -23.87
CA ASN A 148 7.55 -2.29 -23.39
C ASN A 148 8.54 -2.60 -22.24
N PHE A 149 8.02 -2.87 -21.04
CA PHE A 149 8.82 -3.15 -19.84
C PHE A 149 9.72 -4.39 -19.91
N GLU A 150 9.55 -5.25 -20.92
CA GLU A 150 10.50 -6.34 -21.20
C GLU A 150 11.89 -5.81 -21.63
N ASN A 151 11.98 -4.54 -22.05
CA ASN A 151 13.23 -3.88 -22.42
C ASN A 151 13.98 -3.26 -21.23
N LEU A 152 13.50 -3.45 -19.99
CA LEU A 152 14.24 -3.05 -18.79
C LEU A 152 15.53 -3.86 -18.68
N ARG A 153 16.65 -3.17 -18.42
CA ARG A 153 17.93 -3.81 -18.14
C ARG A 153 18.02 -4.30 -16.71
N SER A 154 18.97 -5.19 -16.42
CA SER A 154 19.31 -5.59 -15.05
C SER A 154 19.57 -4.40 -14.11
N GLU A 155 20.24 -3.37 -14.61
CA GLU A 155 20.59 -2.15 -13.86
C GLU A 155 19.37 -1.29 -13.58
N ASP A 156 18.33 -1.35 -14.41
CA ASP A 156 17.09 -0.61 -14.22
C ASP A 156 16.26 -1.12 -13.04
N TYR A 157 16.57 -2.32 -12.54
CA TYR A 157 16.00 -2.89 -11.31
C TYR A 157 16.76 -2.49 -10.04
N LEU A 158 17.93 -1.86 -10.17
CA LEU A 158 18.74 -1.45 -9.02
C LEU A 158 18.30 -0.07 -8.52
N LYS A 159 18.44 0.16 -7.22
CA LYS A 159 18.24 1.49 -6.62
C LYS A 159 19.35 2.43 -7.09
N GLU A 160 18.97 3.65 -7.43
CA GLU A 160 19.91 4.69 -7.83
C GLU A 160 20.28 5.58 -6.65
N GLU A 161 21.46 6.19 -6.68
CA GLU A 161 21.84 7.23 -5.73
C GLU A 161 22.09 8.53 -6.50
N PHE A 162 21.34 9.58 -6.14
CA PHE A 162 21.50 10.89 -6.75
C PHE A 162 21.60 11.95 -5.67
N LYS A 163 22.73 12.67 -5.65
CA LYS A 163 23.02 13.73 -4.65
C LYS A 163 22.83 13.26 -3.20
N GLY A 164 23.29 12.05 -2.89
CA GLY A 164 23.17 11.44 -1.54
C GLY A 164 21.77 10.97 -1.16
N LYS A 165 20.78 11.06 -2.07
CA LYS A 165 19.45 10.50 -1.87
C LYS A 165 19.34 9.17 -2.60
N LYS A 166 18.99 8.12 -1.87
CA LYS A 166 18.61 6.84 -2.46
C LYS A 166 17.27 7.00 -3.16
N MET A 167 17.27 6.76 -4.46
CA MET A 167 16.10 6.75 -5.30
C MET A 167 15.66 5.31 -5.56
N MET A 168 14.35 5.15 -5.69
CA MET A 168 13.72 3.93 -6.14
C MET A 168 14.25 3.53 -7.52
N SER A 169 14.30 2.23 -7.84
CA SER A 169 14.70 1.77 -9.18
C SER A 169 13.76 2.31 -10.25
N ILE A 170 14.24 2.48 -11.49
CA ILE A 170 13.38 2.95 -12.57
C ILE A 170 12.30 1.89 -12.90
N ALA A 171 12.60 0.60 -12.73
CA ALA A 171 11.62 -0.48 -12.85
C ALA A 171 10.46 -0.31 -11.84
N GLU A 172 10.75 -0.10 -10.56
CA GLU A 172 9.68 0.10 -9.56
C GLU A 172 8.88 1.38 -9.86
N GLN A 173 9.56 2.47 -10.23
CA GLN A 173 8.90 3.73 -10.64
C GLN A 173 7.97 3.54 -11.85
N ALA A 174 8.40 2.77 -12.85
CA ALA A 174 7.65 2.47 -14.06
C ALA A 174 6.32 1.77 -13.76
N PHE A 175 6.38 0.69 -12.98
CA PHE A 175 5.18 -0.07 -12.62
C PHE A 175 4.22 0.75 -11.73
N ILE A 176 4.75 1.58 -10.83
CA ILE A 176 3.94 2.51 -10.03
C ILE A 176 3.23 3.53 -10.92
N ALA A 177 3.95 4.18 -11.83
CA ALA A 177 3.36 5.18 -12.72
C ALA A 177 2.31 4.58 -13.65
N TYR A 178 2.58 3.41 -14.22
CA TYR A 178 1.62 2.68 -15.03
C TYR A 178 0.36 2.33 -14.22
N SER A 179 0.52 1.79 -13.01
CA SER A 179 -0.61 1.49 -12.11
C SER A 179 -1.43 2.73 -11.77
N LYS A 180 -0.78 3.86 -11.46
CA LYS A 180 -1.47 5.13 -11.19
C LYS A 180 -2.28 5.61 -12.40
N LYS A 181 -1.71 5.50 -13.60
CA LYS A 181 -2.42 5.90 -14.82
C LYS A 181 -3.61 5.02 -15.15
N LEU A 182 -3.53 3.72 -14.90
CA LEU A 182 -4.70 2.84 -14.99
C LEU A 182 -5.80 3.25 -13.99
N LEU A 183 -5.42 3.58 -12.76
CA LEU A 183 -6.36 4.01 -11.71
C LEU A 183 -6.96 5.40 -11.97
N GLU A 184 -6.22 6.29 -12.65
CA GLU A 184 -6.74 7.59 -13.09
C GLU A 184 -7.88 7.42 -14.10
N GLY A 185 -7.83 6.38 -14.93
CA GLY A 185 -8.82 6.13 -15.97
C GLY A 185 -8.75 7.11 -17.14
N GLU A 186 -9.46 6.77 -18.22
CA GLU A 186 -9.56 7.58 -19.43
C GLU A 186 -10.75 8.53 -19.35
N PRO A 187 -10.63 9.77 -19.85
CA PRO A 187 -11.74 10.71 -19.89
C PRO A 187 -12.84 10.21 -20.84
N LEU A 188 -14.09 10.16 -20.34
CA LEU A 188 -15.27 9.84 -21.15
C LEU A 188 -15.81 11.05 -21.90
N ASP A 189 -15.48 12.25 -21.44
CA ASP A 189 -15.92 13.52 -22.01
C ASP A 189 -14.72 14.46 -22.28
N PRO A 190 -14.86 15.44 -23.21
CA PRO A 190 -13.78 16.37 -23.55
C PRO A 190 -13.24 17.20 -22.39
N PHE A 191 -14.02 17.35 -21.30
CA PHE A 191 -13.66 18.11 -20.11
C PHE A 191 -13.05 17.22 -19.01
N GLY A 192 -13.04 15.89 -19.19
CA GLY A 192 -12.48 14.90 -18.27
C GLY A 192 -13.19 14.84 -16.91
N GLN A 193 -14.45 15.25 -16.83
CA GLN A 193 -15.22 15.22 -15.58
C GLN A 193 -15.61 13.80 -15.19
N GLN A 194 -15.92 12.98 -16.18
CA GLN A 194 -16.15 11.55 -16.03
C GLN A 194 -14.96 10.78 -16.57
N ARG A 195 -14.52 9.79 -15.80
CA ARG A 195 -13.44 8.89 -16.18
C ARG A 195 -13.89 7.45 -16.06
N ILE A 196 -13.45 6.65 -17.02
CA ILE A 196 -13.70 5.21 -17.03
C ILE A 196 -12.40 4.46 -16.81
N ILE A 197 -12.46 3.48 -15.91
CA ILE A 197 -11.33 2.58 -15.66
C ILE A 197 -11.38 1.47 -16.70
N ASP A 198 -10.29 1.32 -17.45
CA ASP A 198 -10.11 0.23 -18.41
C ASP A 198 -9.75 -1.07 -17.68
N LYS A 199 -10.78 -1.86 -17.39
CA LYS A 199 -10.65 -3.12 -16.65
C LYS A 199 -9.86 -4.18 -17.44
N GLU A 200 -9.98 -4.21 -18.76
CA GLU A 200 -9.26 -5.17 -19.61
C GLU A 200 -7.76 -4.87 -19.58
N LYS A 201 -7.40 -3.58 -19.67
CA LYS A 201 -6.01 -3.15 -19.56
C LYS A 201 -5.42 -3.45 -18.19
N ILE A 202 -6.19 -3.26 -17.10
CA ILE A 202 -5.79 -3.71 -15.77
C ILE A 202 -5.51 -5.22 -15.75
N GLN A 203 -6.44 -6.05 -16.24
CA GLN A 203 -6.29 -7.50 -16.28
C GLN A 203 -5.05 -7.93 -17.08
N SER A 204 -4.75 -7.27 -18.20
CA SER A 204 -3.54 -7.55 -18.99
C SER A 204 -2.23 -7.15 -18.29
N PHE A 205 -2.27 -6.16 -17.39
CA PHE A 205 -1.10 -5.65 -16.69
C PHE A 205 -0.79 -6.42 -15.40
N LEU A 206 -1.82 -6.96 -14.72
CA LEU A 206 -1.66 -7.68 -13.45
C LEU A 206 -0.63 -8.82 -13.51
N PRO A 207 -0.57 -9.68 -14.56
CA PRO A 207 0.47 -10.72 -14.65
C PRO A 207 1.90 -10.17 -14.70
N LYS A 208 2.10 -9.01 -15.34
CA LYS A 208 3.41 -8.34 -15.37
C LYS A 208 3.80 -7.83 -13.99
N LEU A 209 2.83 -7.25 -13.27
CA LEU A 209 3.02 -6.76 -11.91
C LEU A 209 3.29 -7.91 -10.93
N ASP A 210 2.61 -9.05 -11.10
CA ASP A 210 2.86 -10.26 -10.30
C ASP A 210 4.26 -10.80 -10.52
N SER A 211 4.70 -10.92 -11.77
CA SER A 211 6.08 -11.33 -12.04
C SER A 211 7.09 -10.35 -11.44
N LEU A 212 6.78 -9.06 -11.31
CA LEU A 212 7.66 -8.10 -10.65
C LEU A 212 7.72 -8.34 -9.15
N ILE A 213 6.56 -8.52 -8.50
CA ILE A 213 6.45 -8.77 -7.06
C ILE A 213 7.23 -10.03 -6.67
N ASP A 214 7.10 -11.11 -7.46
CA ASP A 214 7.79 -12.37 -7.20
C ASP A 214 9.31 -12.27 -7.37
N LYS A 215 9.77 -11.52 -8.39
CA LYS A 215 11.21 -11.35 -8.68
C LYS A 215 11.88 -10.29 -7.81
N GLN A 216 11.12 -9.33 -7.29
CA GLN A 216 11.63 -8.19 -6.51
C GLN A 216 10.84 -8.03 -5.20
N PRO A 217 10.95 -9.00 -4.27
CA PRO A 217 10.19 -8.98 -3.01
C PRO A 217 10.56 -7.80 -2.09
N ASP A 218 11.73 -7.17 -2.31
CA ASP A 218 12.20 -6.00 -1.56
C ASP A 218 11.54 -4.68 -2.01
N TYR A 219 10.79 -4.67 -3.13
CA TYR A 219 10.09 -3.48 -3.61
C TYR A 219 8.90 -3.16 -2.71
N GLN A 220 8.72 -1.87 -2.42
CA GLN A 220 7.85 -1.44 -1.35
C GLN A 220 6.39 -1.27 -1.81
N TYR A 221 6.18 -0.74 -3.01
CA TYR A 221 4.86 -0.31 -3.47
C TYR A 221 4.14 -1.24 -4.47
N PRO A 222 4.80 -2.14 -5.23
CA PRO A 222 4.10 -3.00 -6.17
C PRO A 222 2.91 -3.79 -5.58
N PRO A 223 3.01 -4.42 -4.39
CA PRO A 223 1.86 -5.11 -3.80
C PRO A 223 0.70 -4.17 -3.43
N TYR A 224 1.01 -2.93 -3.01
CA TYR A 224 0.00 -1.91 -2.74
C TYR A 224 -0.79 -1.54 -4.01
N PHE A 225 -0.08 -1.29 -5.11
CA PHE A 225 -0.73 -0.97 -6.38
C PHE A 225 -1.47 -2.15 -6.98
N LYS A 226 -0.99 -3.39 -6.80
CA LYS A 226 -1.75 -4.61 -7.16
C LYS A 226 -3.12 -4.61 -6.49
N ALA A 227 -3.18 -4.39 -5.18
CA ALA A 227 -4.43 -4.36 -4.45
C ALA A 227 -5.35 -3.21 -4.90
N LYS A 228 -4.81 -2.02 -5.18
CA LYS A 228 -5.60 -0.91 -5.76
C LYS A 228 -6.19 -1.26 -7.12
N LEU A 229 -5.40 -1.87 -8.00
CA LEU A 229 -5.86 -2.27 -9.33
C LEU A 229 -6.92 -3.36 -9.27
N LEU A 230 -6.75 -4.36 -8.39
CA LEU A 230 -7.76 -5.40 -8.16
C LEU A 230 -9.08 -4.80 -7.66
N LEU A 231 -9.02 -3.89 -6.68
CA LEU A 231 -10.19 -3.17 -6.18
C LEU A 231 -10.90 -2.38 -7.29
N ALA A 232 -10.14 -1.62 -8.08
CA ALA A 232 -10.67 -0.82 -9.18
C ALA A 232 -11.28 -1.66 -10.32
N SER A 233 -10.71 -2.84 -10.58
CA SER A 233 -11.24 -3.78 -11.59
C SER A 233 -12.57 -4.42 -11.16
N GLY A 234 -12.86 -4.46 -9.85
CA GLY A 234 -14.00 -5.20 -9.30
C GLY A 234 -13.87 -6.70 -9.50
N SER A 235 -12.64 -7.22 -9.54
CA SER A 235 -12.38 -8.67 -9.63
C SER A 235 -12.94 -9.39 -8.39
N ASP A 236 -13.64 -10.50 -8.61
CA ASP A 236 -14.14 -11.40 -7.55
C ASP A 236 -13.01 -12.15 -6.81
N GLU A 237 -11.78 -12.10 -7.33
CA GLU A 237 -10.61 -12.56 -6.58
C GLU A 237 -10.49 -11.73 -5.31
N ASN A 238 -10.50 -12.42 -4.17
CA ASN A 238 -10.52 -11.79 -2.86
C ASN A 238 -9.31 -10.85 -2.69
N VAL A 239 -9.47 -9.55 -3.00
CA VAL A 239 -8.45 -8.48 -2.92
C VAL A 239 -7.70 -8.54 -1.60
N LEU A 240 -8.45 -8.87 -0.54
CA LEU A 240 -7.98 -9.04 0.81
C LEU A 240 -6.98 -10.19 0.94
N SER A 241 -7.22 -11.34 0.30
CA SER A 241 -6.30 -12.48 0.31
C SER A 241 -4.94 -12.13 -0.32
N ALA A 242 -4.94 -11.35 -1.41
CA ALA A 242 -3.72 -10.86 -2.05
C ALA A 242 -3.02 -9.77 -1.22
N PHE A 243 -3.79 -8.94 -0.50
CA PHE A 243 -3.27 -7.80 0.23
C PHE A 243 -2.80 -8.11 1.66
N ILE A 244 -3.44 -9.06 2.37
CA ILE A 244 -3.14 -9.42 3.76
C ILE A 244 -1.65 -9.71 4.01
N PRO A 245 -0.95 -10.54 3.21
CA PRO A 245 0.46 -10.86 3.47
C PRO A 245 1.33 -9.60 3.52
N PHE A 246 1.11 -8.68 2.58
CA PHE A 246 1.80 -7.40 2.53
C PHE A 246 1.34 -6.45 3.65
N ALA A 247 0.05 -6.38 3.93
CA ALA A 247 -0.50 -5.58 5.03
C ALA A 247 0.06 -6.03 6.39
N LYS A 248 0.29 -7.33 6.61
CA LYS A 248 0.96 -7.87 7.82
C LYS A 248 2.39 -7.33 7.95
N GLN A 249 3.16 -7.31 6.86
CA GLN A 249 4.55 -6.82 6.84
C GLN A 249 4.63 -5.31 7.07
N LYS A 250 3.70 -4.55 6.48
CA LYS A 250 3.67 -3.08 6.48
C LYS A 250 2.64 -2.49 7.44
N ARG A 251 2.15 -3.26 8.42
CA ARG A 251 1.08 -2.87 9.36
C ARG A 251 1.31 -1.58 10.17
N ASN A 252 2.52 -1.05 10.17
CA ASN A 252 2.87 0.20 10.86
C ASN A 252 2.88 1.42 9.92
N ASP A 253 2.58 1.23 8.64
CA ASP A 253 2.47 2.29 7.65
C ASP A 253 0.99 2.69 7.48
N PHE A 254 0.69 4.00 7.59
CA PHE A 254 -0.69 4.48 7.56
C PHE A 254 -1.44 4.14 6.27
N TRP A 255 -0.74 4.17 5.13
CA TRP A 255 -1.33 3.97 3.81
C TRP A 255 -1.80 2.52 3.59
N VAL A 256 -1.29 1.54 4.35
CA VAL A 256 -1.82 0.17 4.36
C VAL A 256 -3.26 0.17 4.90
N TRP A 257 -3.49 0.91 5.97
CA TRP A 257 -4.80 1.00 6.61
C TRP A 257 -5.76 1.92 5.88
N GLU A 258 -5.25 2.94 5.18
CA GLU A 258 -6.03 3.71 4.22
C GLU A 258 -6.57 2.79 3.10
N LEU A 259 -5.71 1.96 2.49
CA LEU A 259 -6.17 0.99 1.49
C LEU A 259 -7.07 -0.10 2.09
N MET A 260 -6.84 -0.53 3.33
CA MET A 260 -7.77 -1.42 4.02
C MET A 260 -9.17 -0.77 4.18
N ALA A 261 -9.21 0.54 4.49
CA ALA A 261 -10.46 1.28 4.58
C ALA A 261 -11.16 1.44 3.22
N GLU A 262 -10.40 1.51 2.11
CA GLU A 262 -10.93 1.47 0.75
C GLU A 262 -11.51 0.08 0.42
N ILE A 263 -10.81 -1.02 0.77
CA ILE A 263 -11.26 -2.39 0.53
C ILE A 263 -12.58 -2.69 1.27
N PHE A 264 -12.74 -2.16 2.48
CA PHE A 264 -13.95 -2.34 3.29
C PHE A 264 -14.95 -1.18 3.14
N SER A 265 -15.03 -0.53 1.97
CA SER A 265 -15.92 0.64 1.77
C SER A 265 -17.39 0.39 2.10
N GLU A 266 -17.85 -0.86 1.97
CA GLU A 266 -19.22 -1.29 2.27
C GLU A 266 -19.45 -1.58 3.77
N ASP A 267 -18.42 -2.02 4.49
CA ASP A 267 -18.49 -2.21 5.95
C ASP A 267 -18.02 -0.94 6.66
N LYS A 268 -18.98 -0.05 6.94
CA LYS A 268 -18.70 1.27 7.54
C LYS A 268 -18.03 1.19 8.90
N GLU A 269 -18.23 0.13 9.67
CA GLU A 269 -17.60 -0.01 11.00
C GLU A 269 -16.14 -0.46 10.86
N ILE A 270 -15.86 -1.41 9.96
CA ILE A 270 -14.48 -1.82 9.66
C ILE A 270 -13.71 -0.68 8.98
N GLN A 271 -14.34 0.01 8.02
CA GLN A 271 -13.76 1.18 7.36
C GLN A 271 -13.37 2.25 8.38
N PHE A 272 -14.28 2.58 9.30
CA PHE A 272 -14.01 3.53 10.39
C PHE A 272 -12.83 3.10 11.26
N ALA A 273 -12.78 1.81 11.63
CA ALA A 273 -11.68 1.26 12.41
C ALA A 273 -10.33 1.33 11.68
N CYS A 274 -10.32 1.09 10.37
CA CYS A 274 -9.12 1.20 9.54
C CYS A 274 -8.60 2.64 9.49
N TYR A 275 -9.47 3.65 9.33
CA TYR A 275 -9.06 5.05 9.40
C TYR A 275 -8.51 5.43 10.78
N CYS A 276 -9.17 4.98 11.86
CA CYS A 276 -8.67 5.15 13.22
C CYS A 276 -7.27 4.53 13.40
N LYS A 277 -7.06 3.32 12.87
CA LYS A 277 -5.75 2.66 12.90
C LYS A 277 -4.71 3.43 12.10
N ALA A 278 -5.03 3.89 10.90
CA ALA A 278 -4.15 4.71 10.06
C ALA A 278 -3.67 5.98 10.80
N LEU A 279 -4.61 6.71 11.41
CA LEU A 279 -4.33 7.97 12.13
C LEU A 279 -3.67 7.77 13.50
N SER A 280 -3.72 6.56 14.06
CA SER A 280 -2.99 6.22 15.30
C SER A 280 -1.49 6.02 15.09
N LEU A 281 -1.05 5.82 13.83
CA LEU A 281 0.34 5.53 13.50
C LEU A 281 1.18 6.80 13.44
N LYS A 282 2.46 6.67 13.77
CA LYS A 282 3.41 7.79 13.76
C LYS A 282 3.77 8.17 12.32
N THR A 283 3.06 9.14 11.77
CA THR A 283 3.24 9.64 10.39
C THR A 283 3.39 11.16 10.40
N PRO A 284 4.27 11.76 9.58
CA PRO A 284 4.30 13.22 9.43
C PRO A 284 2.97 13.78 8.92
N GLU A 285 2.50 14.89 9.51
CA GLU A 285 1.18 15.47 9.23
C GLU A 285 0.96 15.81 7.75
N ASP A 286 2.03 16.19 7.02
CA ASP A 286 1.99 16.51 5.60
C ASP A 286 1.41 15.37 4.75
N PHE A 287 1.61 14.10 5.14
CA PHE A 287 1.08 12.94 4.45
C PHE A 287 -0.36 12.58 4.85
N LEU A 288 -0.84 13.10 5.98
CA LEU A 288 -2.14 12.75 6.56
C LEU A 288 -3.27 13.70 6.12
N VAL A 289 -2.96 14.78 5.39
CA VAL A 289 -3.94 15.83 5.03
C VAL A 289 -5.17 15.23 4.36
N LYS A 290 -4.99 14.44 3.28
CA LYS A 290 -6.12 13.87 2.55
C LYS A 290 -6.89 12.84 3.37
N LEU A 291 -6.18 11.99 4.11
CA LEU A 291 -6.76 11.00 5.01
C LEU A 291 -7.65 11.66 6.08
N ARG A 292 -7.17 12.76 6.71
CA ARG A 292 -7.94 13.53 7.70
C ARG A 292 -9.15 14.22 7.09
N GLU A 293 -9.03 14.76 5.86
CA GLU A 293 -10.17 15.32 5.12
C GLU A 293 -11.27 14.25 4.94
N THR A 294 -10.92 13.07 4.44
CA THR A 294 -11.87 11.94 4.27
C THR A 294 -12.44 11.46 5.60
N PHE A 295 -11.60 11.29 6.63
CA PHE A 295 -12.08 10.84 7.94
C PHE A 295 -12.99 11.88 8.62
N SER A 296 -12.77 13.18 8.39
CA SER A 296 -13.63 14.26 8.90
C SER A 296 -15.05 14.15 8.36
N GLU A 297 -15.21 13.80 7.08
CA GLU A 297 -16.52 13.57 6.46
C GLU A 297 -17.28 12.45 7.18
N ILE A 298 -16.62 11.32 7.44
CA ILE A 298 -17.20 10.18 8.17
C ILE A 298 -17.58 10.55 9.61
N LEU A 299 -16.74 11.35 10.29
CA LEU A 299 -17.04 11.83 11.64
C LEU A 299 -18.26 12.77 11.66
N ILE A 300 -18.42 13.63 10.65
CA ILE A 300 -19.57 14.52 10.51
C ILE A 300 -20.84 13.71 10.28
N GLU A 301 -20.81 12.71 9.39
CA GLU A 301 -21.94 11.80 9.15
C GLU A 301 -22.37 11.07 10.43
N LYS A 302 -21.41 10.63 11.24
CA LYS A 302 -21.65 10.02 12.56
C LYS A 302 -21.97 11.04 13.67
N LYS A 303 -22.06 12.34 13.35
CA LYS A 303 -22.32 13.45 14.29
C LYS A 303 -21.27 13.58 15.41
N MET A 304 -20.06 13.10 15.17
CA MET A 304 -18.91 13.19 16.07
C MET A 304 -18.19 14.53 15.87
N TYR A 305 -18.90 15.63 16.13
CA TYR A 305 -18.49 16.98 15.71
C TYR A 305 -17.23 17.49 16.40
N ASN A 306 -16.99 17.12 17.66
CA ASN A 306 -15.77 17.51 18.38
C ASN A 306 -14.53 16.87 17.75
N GLU A 307 -14.63 15.59 17.43
CA GLU A 307 -13.60 14.82 16.76
C GLU A 307 -13.37 15.35 15.34
N ALA A 308 -14.45 15.61 14.58
CA ALA A 308 -14.37 16.18 13.23
C ALA A 308 -13.67 17.55 13.22
N LYS A 309 -14.06 18.45 14.12
CA LYS A 309 -13.42 19.77 14.26
C LYS A 309 -11.93 19.63 14.57
N THR A 310 -11.57 18.66 15.42
CA THR A 310 -10.17 18.38 15.76
C THR A 310 -9.35 17.96 14.54
N GLU A 311 -9.89 17.09 13.68
CA GLU A 311 -9.23 16.69 12.43
C GLU A 311 -9.09 17.84 11.43
N ILE A 312 -10.17 18.61 11.23
CA ILE A 312 -10.19 19.76 10.31
C ILE A 312 -9.17 20.81 10.74
N GLN A 313 -9.04 21.10 12.03
CA GLN A 313 -8.04 22.04 12.53
C GLN A 313 -6.61 21.58 12.25
N LYS A 314 -6.31 20.28 12.35
CA LYS A 314 -4.99 19.74 11.96
C LYS A 314 -4.73 19.89 10.47
N VAL A 315 -5.74 19.67 9.62
CA VAL A 315 -5.66 19.91 8.17
C VAL A 315 -5.35 21.39 7.88
N ILE A 316 -6.09 22.31 8.51
CA ILE A 316 -5.91 23.75 8.34
C ILE A 316 -4.50 24.18 8.79
N ALA A 317 -4.05 23.73 9.96
CA ALA A 317 -2.73 24.06 10.49
C ALA A 317 -1.61 23.57 9.56
N THR A 318 -1.74 22.35 9.04
CA THR A 318 -0.76 21.76 8.11
C THR A 318 -0.74 22.54 6.80
N ARG A 319 -1.89 22.82 6.19
CA ARG A 319 -1.98 23.60 4.95
C ARG A 319 -1.46 25.03 5.12
N ALA A 320 -1.78 25.69 6.22
CA ALA A 320 -1.29 27.05 6.52
C ALA A 320 0.24 27.08 6.66
N LYS A 321 0.85 26.08 7.31
CA LYS A 321 2.32 25.96 7.43
C LYS A 321 3.03 25.90 6.07
N HIS A 322 2.39 25.34 5.05
CA HIS A 322 2.93 25.21 3.69
C HIS A 322 2.36 26.24 2.71
N GLU A 323 1.59 27.22 3.20
CA GLU A 323 0.91 28.23 2.37
C GLU A 323 -0.01 27.60 1.29
N TRP A 324 -0.51 26.40 1.55
CA TRP A 324 -1.45 25.72 0.65
C TRP A 324 -2.87 26.26 0.82
N LYS A 325 -3.57 26.45 -0.31
CA LYS A 325 -4.98 26.83 -0.29
C LYS A 325 -5.83 25.77 0.41
N LEU A 326 -6.85 26.21 1.13
CA LEU A 326 -7.83 25.31 1.75
C LEU A 326 -8.77 24.73 0.68
N PRO A 327 -9.13 23.44 0.75
CA PRO A 327 -10.19 22.87 -0.08
C PRO A 327 -11.53 23.53 0.21
N ASN A 328 -12.35 23.71 -0.83
CA ASN A 328 -13.69 24.30 -0.70
C ASN A 328 -14.56 23.59 0.34
N GLN A 329 -14.47 22.26 0.42
CA GLN A 329 -15.20 21.45 1.41
C GLN A 329 -14.89 21.87 2.86
N ILE A 330 -13.61 22.13 3.17
CA ILE A 330 -13.18 22.57 4.49
C ILE A 330 -13.70 23.98 4.79
N VAL A 331 -13.71 24.87 3.78
CA VAL A 331 -14.28 26.21 3.91
C VAL A 331 -15.76 26.12 4.24
N GLN A 332 -16.52 25.30 3.51
CA GLN A 332 -17.95 25.09 3.74
C GLN A 332 -18.23 24.52 5.15
N TRP A 333 -17.47 23.52 5.61
CA TRP A 333 -17.66 22.96 6.95
C TRP A 333 -17.43 23.99 8.05
N LYS A 334 -16.48 24.92 7.88
CA LYS A 334 -16.23 25.98 8.88
C LYS A 334 -17.40 26.94 9.05
N GLU A 335 -18.24 27.08 8.04
CA GLU A 335 -19.41 27.97 8.07
C GLU A 335 -20.63 27.30 8.73
N GLN A 336 -20.58 25.97 8.92
CA GLN A 336 -21.67 25.22 9.53
C GLN A 336 -21.79 25.47 11.03
N GLU A 337 -23.03 25.47 11.53
CA GLU A 337 -23.33 25.71 12.95
C GLU A 337 -22.63 24.69 13.88
N TRP A 338 -22.62 23.41 13.49
CA TRP A 338 -21.96 22.36 14.28
C TRP A 338 -20.47 22.63 14.47
N TYR A 339 -19.78 23.22 13.49
CA TYR A 339 -18.35 23.49 13.57
C TYR A 339 -18.08 24.63 14.56
N ASN A 340 -18.96 25.63 14.59
CA ASN A 340 -18.86 26.74 15.54
C ASN A 340 -19.12 26.26 16.97
N SER A 341 -20.12 25.40 17.18
CA SER A 341 -20.49 24.89 18.51
C SER A 341 -19.59 23.76 19.04
N ALA A 342 -18.93 23.01 18.16
CA ALA A 342 -18.05 21.90 18.57
C ALA A 342 -16.80 22.39 19.32
N ILE A 343 -16.33 21.59 20.27
CA ILE A 343 -15.13 21.85 21.07
C ILE A 343 -14.00 20.99 20.53
N ALA A 344 -12.98 21.65 19.96
CA ALA A 344 -11.79 20.95 19.51
C ALA A 344 -11.03 20.35 20.70
N LYS A 345 -10.59 19.11 20.54
CA LYS A 345 -9.75 18.41 21.51
C LYS A 345 -8.28 18.66 21.20
N LYS A 346 -7.39 18.27 22.12
CA LYS A 346 -5.94 18.21 21.87
C LYS A 346 -5.63 17.25 20.71
N ASP A 347 -6.25 16.08 20.74
CA ASP A 347 -6.14 15.04 19.73
C ASP A 347 -7.34 14.08 19.84
N ASN A 348 -7.39 13.10 18.94
CA ASN A 348 -8.43 12.07 18.88
C ASN A 348 -7.88 10.68 19.29
N ASN A 349 -6.79 10.60 20.07
CA ASN A 349 -6.18 9.32 20.44
C ASN A 349 -7.15 8.41 21.22
N ASP A 350 -8.01 8.99 22.05
CA ASP A 350 -9.05 8.24 22.77
C ASP A 350 -10.08 7.61 21.82
N LEU A 351 -10.35 8.23 20.68
CA LEU A 351 -11.18 7.63 19.64
C LEU A 351 -10.41 6.52 18.95
N TYR A 352 -9.21 6.82 18.45
CA TYR A 352 -8.43 5.85 17.68
C TYR A 352 -8.16 4.57 18.48
N SER A 353 -7.80 4.73 19.76
CA SER A 353 -7.47 3.64 20.69
C SER A 353 -8.62 2.63 20.90
N LYS A 354 -9.87 3.08 20.75
CA LYS A 354 -11.06 2.22 20.86
C LYS A 354 -11.27 1.32 19.65
N HIS A 355 -10.82 1.74 18.47
CA HIS A 355 -11.14 1.06 17.21
C HIS A 355 -9.96 0.35 16.55
N PHE A 356 -8.71 0.75 16.80
CA PHE A 356 -7.59 0.20 16.04
C PHE A 356 -7.44 -1.33 16.18
N LYS A 357 -7.83 -1.92 17.32
CA LYS A 357 -7.80 -3.37 17.51
C LYS A 357 -8.73 -4.10 16.56
N GLN A 358 -9.92 -3.55 16.33
CA GLN A 358 -10.88 -4.09 15.37
C GLN A 358 -10.28 -4.14 13.96
N ALA A 359 -9.50 -3.11 13.57
CA ALA A 359 -8.78 -3.12 12.30
C ALA A 359 -7.66 -4.18 12.27
N GLU A 360 -6.89 -4.31 13.35
CA GLU A 360 -5.80 -5.30 13.43
C GLU A 360 -6.30 -6.75 13.36
N GLU A 361 -7.51 -7.05 13.84
CA GLU A 361 -8.11 -8.38 13.73
C GLU A 361 -8.28 -8.85 12.28
N ILE A 362 -8.50 -7.92 11.33
CA ILE A 362 -8.66 -8.21 9.89
C ILE A 362 -7.43 -8.94 9.34
N LEU A 363 -6.24 -8.59 9.82
CA LEU A 363 -5.00 -9.22 9.37
C LEU A 363 -5.00 -10.73 9.65
N PHE A 364 -5.78 -11.21 10.62
CA PHE A 364 -5.76 -12.60 11.05
C PHE A 364 -7.09 -13.32 10.79
N GLN A 365 -7.95 -12.78 9.94
CA GLN A 365 -9.25 -13.38 9.65
C GLN A 365 -9.17 -14.77 9.00
N ASP A 366 -8.03 -15.09 8.36
CA ASP A 366 -7.70 -16.40 7.81
C ASP A 366 -7.46 -17.46 8.89
N ILE A 367 -7.28 -17.03 10.15
CA ILE A 367 -7.00 -17.91 11.28
C ILE A 367 -8.27 -18.05 12.14
N PRO A 368 -8.71 -19.28 12.44
CA PRO A 368 -9.95 -19.50 13.17
C PRO A 368 -9.87 -18.98 14.60
N GLU A 369 -10.99 -18.43 15.08
CA GLU A 369 -11.16 -18.13 16.51
C GLU A 369 -11.43 -19.43 17.28
N GLU A 370 -10.74 -19.57 18.40
CA GLU A 370 -10.97 -20.65 19.34
C GLU A 370 -11.59 -20.10 20.62
N LEU A 371 -12.73 -20.67 21.02
CA LEU A 371 -13.41 -20.33 22.27
C LEU A 371 -12.72 -21.03 23.45
N ILE A 372 -12.22 -20.25 24.40
CA ILE A 372 -11.49 -20.72 25.58
C ILE A 372 -12.06 -20.11 26.86
N VAL A 373 -11.90 -20.79 27.99
CA VAL A 373 -12.22 -20.23 29.32
C VAL A 373 -10.95 -19.88 30.09
N VAL A 374 -10.96 -18.74 30.76
CA VAL A 374 -9.87 -18.31 31.65
C VAL A 374 -9.91 -19.12 32.95
N GLU A 375 -8.86 -19.91 33.20
CA GLU A 375 -8.72 -20.73 34.41
C GLU A 375 -8.04 -19.97 35.55
N PHE A 376 -7.06 -19.12 35.22
CA PHE A 376 -6.29 -18.36 36.20
C PHE A 376 -5.74 -17.08 35.57
N VAL A 377 -5.60 -16.03 36.37
CA VAL A 377 -5.03 -14.75 35.93
C VAL A 377 -3.90 -14.35 36.88
N ASN A 378 -2.73 -14.09 36.31
CA ASN A 378 -1.59 -13.49 36.98
C ASN A 378 -1.45 -12.04 36.51
N GLU A 379 -2.08 -11.13 37.25
CA GLU A 379 -2.11 -9.69 36.92
C GLU A 379 -0.71 -9.07 36.88
N ASN A 380 0.18 -9.48 37.78
CA ASN A 380 1.54 -8.96 37.87
C ASN A 380 2.39 -9.27 36.62
N LYS A 381 2.11 -10.39 35.95
CA LYS A 381 2.87 -10.83 34.77
C LYS A 381 2.12 -10.64 33.45
N ASN A 382 0.89 -10.13 33.49
CA ASN A 382 -0.03 -10.12 32.36
C ASN A 382 -0.19 -11.50 31.70
N MET A 383 -0.22 -12.55 32.50
CA MET A 383 -0.36 -13.94 32.03
C MET A 383 -1.71 -14.49 32.46
N LEU A 384 -2.37 -15.24 31.60
CA LEU A 384 -3.54 -16.03 31.98
C LEU A 384 -3.37 -17.49 31.57
N ASN A 385 -3.92 -18.39 32.37
CA ASN A 385 -4.09 -19.79 32.01
C ASN A 385 -5.47 -19.97 31.39
N PHE A 386 -5.56 -20.84 30.39
CA PHE A 386 -6.79 -21.15 29.71
C PHE A 386 -7.01 -22.64 29.55
N VAL A 387 -8.28 -23.00 29.39
CA VAL A 387 -8.70 -24.34 29.02
C VAL A 387 -9.70 -24.24 27.88
N LYS A 388 -9.45 -25.00 26.80
CA LYS A 388 -10.43 -25.25 25.72
C LYS A 388 -11.04 -26.65 25.87
N SER A 389 -10.18 -27.62 26.11
CA SER A 389 -10.51 -29.05 26.23
C SER A 389 -9.44 -29.77 27.03
N LYS A 390 -9.63 -31.07 27.28
CA LYS A 390 -8.60 -31.93 27.89
C LYS A 390 -7.31 -32.03 27.05
N SER A 391 -7.39 -31.76 25.74
CA SER A 391 -6.26 -31.82 24.81
C SER A 391 -5.65 -30.45 24.52
N LYS A 392 -6.36 -29.34 24.74
CA LYS A 392 -5.88 -27.99 24.46
C LYS A 392 -6.11 -27.06 25.66
N PHE A 393 -5.02 -26.82 26.37
CA PHE A 393 -4.94 -25.96 27.56
C PHE A 393 -3.52 -25.42 27.65
N GLY A 394 -3.34 -24.33 28.40
CA GLY A 394 -2.04 -23.69 28.50
C GLY A 394 -2.14 -22.30 29.08
N PHE A 395 -1.20 -21.45 28.72
CA PHE A 395 -1.15 -20.07 29.18
C PHE A 395 -0.58 -19.15 28.11
N PHE A 396 -0.98 -17.88 28.14
CA PHE A 396 -0.48 -16.86 27.22
C PHE A 396 -0.40 -15.49 27.90
N ASN A 397 0.39 -14.59 27.30
CA ASN A 397 0.45 -13.20 27.72
C ASN A 397 -0.72 -12.42 27.10
N TYR A 398 -1.55 -11.77 27.92
CA TYR A 398 -2.72 -11.04 27.46
C TYR A 398 -2.47 -9.53 27.27
N SER A 399 -1.25 -9.05 27.52
CA SER A 399 -0.88 -7.64 27.37
C SER A 399 -1.21 -7.13 25.98
N GLY A 400 -1.71 -5.89 25.91
CA GLY A 400 -2.15 -5.26 24.68
C GLY A 400 -3.48 -5.78 24.12
N ASN A 401 -3.92 -6.99 24.47
CA ASN A 401 -5.14 -7.58 23.92
C ASN A 401 -6.35 -7.37 24.85
N LEU A 402 -6.21 -7.73 26.13
CA LEU A 402 -7.31 -7.72 27.10
C LEU A 402 -7.05 -6.74 28.24
N THR A 403 -8.11 -6.09 28.70
CA THR A 403 -8.08 -5.23 29.90
C THR A 403 -8.69 -6.00 31.07
N LYS A 404 -7.88 -6.35 32.07
CA LYS A 404 -8.30 -7.02 33.32
C LYS A 404 -9.18 -8.27 33.11
N PRO A 405 -8.70 -9.30 32.38
CA PRO A 405 -9.45 -10.55 32.25
C PRO A 405 -9.71 -11.18 33.63
N GLN A 406 -10.83 -11.88 33.77
CA GLN A 406 -11.25 -12.51 35.01
C GLN A 406 -11.35 -14.03 34.86
N ILE A 407 -11.19 -14.75 35.97
CA ILE A 407 -11.43 -16.20 36.00
C ILE A 407 -12.87 -16.48 35.57
N GLY A 408 -13.04 -17.42 34.64
CA GLY A 408 -14.34 -17.76 34.06
C GLY A 408 -14.78 -16.90 32.89
N ASP A 409 -14.01 -15.88 32.50
CA ASP A 409 -14.27 -15.17 31.24
C ASP A 409 -14.16 -16.16 30.07
N LEU A 410 -15.12 -16.08 29.15
CA LEU A 410 -15.05 -16.74 27.85
C LEU A 410 -14.38 -15.79 26.86
N LEU A 411 -13.37 -16.29 26.15
CA LEU A 411 -12.58 -15.51 25.21
C LEU A 411 -12.56 -16.20 23.84
N LYS A 412 -12.69 -15.41 22.77
CA LYS A 412 -12.37 -15.81 21.41
C LYS A 412 -10.91 -15.45 21.14
N VAL A 413 -10.07 -16.45 20.89
CA VAL A 413 -8.63 -16.28 20.75
C VAL A 413 -8.15 -16.87 19.42
N ARG A 414 -7.33 -16.12 18.68
CA ARG A 414 -6.57 -16.66 17.54
C ARG A 414 -5.17 -17.01 18.00
N PHE A 415 -4.81 -18.28 17.91
CA PHE A 415 -3.48 -18.76 18.27
C PHE A 415 -2.50 -18.67 17.10
N ASN A 416 -1.24 -18.39 17.41
CA ASN A 416 -0.14 -18.45 16.46
C ASN A 416 0.56 -19.81 16.57
N GLY A 417 -0.03 -20.84 15.96
CA GLY A 417 0.42 -22.23 16.00
C GLY A 417 -0.02 -23.00 17.26
N GLU A 418 0.55 -24.19 17.46
CA GLU A 418 0.14 -25.17 18.49
C GLU A 418 0.74 -24.94 19.89
N GLY A 419 1.52 -23.87 20.08
CA GLY A 419 2.19 -23.58 21.35
C GLY A 419 3.39 -24.50 21.65
N GLN A 420 4.16 -24.16 22.69
CA GLN A 420 5.35 -24.91 23.11
C GLN A 420 5.44 -24.94 24.64
N GLY A 421 5.53 -26.14 25.23
CA GLY A 421 5.63 -26.30 26.69
C GLY A 421 4.43 -25.74 27.46
N GLY A 422 3.24 -25.73 26.85
CA GLY A 422 2.03 -25.14 27.42
C GLY A 422 1.91 -23.62 27.25
N PHE A 423 2.96 -22.94 26.75
CA PHE A 423 2.87 -21.53 26.37
C PHE A 423 2.33 -21.37 24.95
N TYR A 424 1.34 -20.50 24.79
CA TYR A 424 0.75 -20.16 23.50
C TYR A 424 1.02 -18.70 23.15
N LYS A 425 1.43 -18.46 21.91
CA LYS A 425 1.43 -17.11 21.34
C LYS A 425 0.05 -16.85 20.74
N ILE A 426 -0.49 -15.66 20.98
CA ILE A 426 -1.79 -15.25 20.45
C ILE A 426 -1.63 -14.12 19.44
N LEU A 427 -2.55 -14.03 18.49
CA LEU A 427 -2.65 -12.97 17.49
C LEU A 427 -3.72 -11.96 17.89
N THR A 428 -4.86 -12.46 18.37
CA THR A 428 -6.00 -11.66 18.84
C THR A 428 -6.65 -12.33 20.05
N ALA A 429 -7.21 -11.55 20.96
CA ALA A 429 -8.09 -12.06 22.01
C ALA A 429 -9.18 -11.02 22.37
N LYS A 430 -10.44 -11.46 22.40
CA LYS A 430 -11.59 -10.65 22.82
C LYS A 430 -12.56 -11.46 23.68
N LYS A 431 -13.40 -10.79 24.47
CA LYS A 431 -14.47 -11.47 25.20
C LYS A 431 -15.47 -12.06 24.22
N ALA A 432 -15.91 -13.28 24.49
CA ALA A 432 -16.98 -13.92 23.74
C ALA A 432 -18.35 -13.35 24.16
N ASP A 433 -19.33 -13.48 23.27
CA ASP A 433 -20.70 -13.11 23.54
C ASP A 433 -21.30 -13.98 24.65
N SER A 434 -22.25 -13.42 25.42
CA SER A 434 -22.80 -14.07 26.61
C SER A 434 -23.60 -15.35 26.32
N ASN A 435 -23.98 -15.58 25.07
CA ASN A 435 -24.72 -16.75 24.61
C ASN A 435 -23.81 -17.92 24.18
N GLU A 436 -22.50 -17.70 24.04
CA GLU A 436 -21.59 -18.76 23.59
C GLU A 436 -21.39 -19.84 24.66
N ARG A 437 -21.28 -21.08 24.19
CA ARG A 437 -21.15 -22.26 25.05
C ARG A 437 -19.88 -23.02 24.71
N THR A 438 -19.22 -23.51 25.75
CA THR A 438 -18.04 -24.36 25.64
C THR A 438 -18.18 -25.56 26.56
N ASN A 439 -17.64 -26.69 26.13
CA ASN A 439 -17.57 -27.90 26.95
C ASN A 439 -16.61 -27.77 28.13
N ALA A 440 -15.84 -26.68 28.21
CA ALA A 440 -14.97 -26.38 29.34
C ALA A 440 -15.69 -25.67 30.50
N VAL A 441 -16.99 -25.35 30.38
CA VAL A 441 -17.79 -24.69 31.42
C VAL A 441 -19.10 -25.46 31.63
N LYS A 442 -19.47 -25.73 32.88
CA LYS A 442 -20.76 -26.33 33.24
C LYS A 442 -21.44 -25.57 34.39
N ASN A 443 -22.76 -25.44 34.33
CA ASN A 443 -23.56 -25.08 35.50
C ASN A 443 -23.71 -26.32 36.39
N PHE A 444 -23.81 -26.13 37.69
CA PHE A 444 -24.08 -27.20 38.64
C PHE A 444 -25.06 -26.76 39.73
N GLU A 445 -25.71 -27.75 40.33
CA GLU A 445 -26.56 -27.61 41.51
C GLU A 445 -26.38 -28.86 42.36
N GLY A 446 -26.16 -28.68 43.67
CA GLY A 446 -26.05 -29.82 44.58
C GLY A 446 -25.66 -29.43 45.99
N THR A 447 -25.54 -30.45 46.83
CA THR A 447 -25.22 -30.28 48.25
C THR A 447 -23.70 -30.27 48.47
N ILE A 448 -23.17 -29.20 49.06
CA ILE A 448 -21.74 -29.08 49.35
C ILE A 448 -21.32 -29.98 50.52
N LYS A 449 -20.22 -30.71 50.33
CA LYS A 449 -19.48 -31.42 51.39
C LYS A 449 -18.21 -30.65 51.70
N VAL A 450 -18.16 -29.98 52.85
CA VAL A 450 -16.98 -29.22 53.29
C VAL A 450 -16.07 -30.13 54.12
N VAL A 451 -14.78 -30.14 53.79
CA VAL A 451 -13.76 -30.94 54.47
C VAL A 451 -13.01 -30.07 55.47
N SER A 452 -13.20 -30.36 56.75
CA SER A 452 -12.49 -29.73 57.87
C SER A 452 -11.23 -30.52 58.23
N PRO A 453 -10.12 -29.87 58.63
CA PRO A 453 -9.92 -28.44 58.86
C PRO A 453 -9.45 -27.62 57.64
N GLN A 454 -9.18 -28.26 56.49
CA GLN A 454 -8.59 -27.57 55.32
C GLN A 454 -9.57 -26.63 54.58
N ASN A 455 -10.86 -26.68 54.93
CA ASN A 455 -11.92 -25.78 54.50
C ASN A 455 -12.14 -25.71 52.97
N PHE A 456 -11.77 -26.75 52.23
CA PHE A 456 -12.20 -26.94 50.84
C PHE A 456 -13.44 -27.83 50.78
N GLY A 457 -14.14 -27.88 49.65
CA GLY A 457 -15.35 -28.68 49.53
C GLY A 457 -15.53 -29.33 48.17
N PHE A 458 -16.52 -30.20 48.10
CA PHE A 458 -16.95 -30.85 46.87
C PHE A 458 -18.47 -30.84 46.73
N ILE A 459 -18.93 -30.66 45.49
CA ILE A 459 -20.28 -31.02 45.05
C ILE A 459 -20.08 -32.04 43.95
N GLU A 460 -20.43 -33.30 44.22
CA GLU A 460 -20.12 -34.43 43.32
C GLU A 460 -18.62 -34.46 42.96
N ASP A 461 -18.28 -34.26 41.69
CA ASP A 461 -16.92 -34.23 41.14
C ASP A 461 -16.30 -32.82 41.07
N ILE A 462 -17.00 -31.81 41.57
CA ILE A 462 -16.63 -30.39 41.46
C ILE A 462 -15.92 -29.94 42.73
N PHE A 463 -14.65 -29.60 42.57
CA PHE A 463 -13.83 -29.01 43.64
C PHE A 463 -14.21 -27.55 43.89
N ILE A 464 -14.38 -27.20 45.16
CA ILE A 464 -14.64 -25.84 45.64
C ILE A 464 -13.49 -25.42 46.54
N GLU A 465 -12.77 -24.39 46.12
CA GLU A 465 -11.59 -23.90 46.83
C GLU A 465 -11.97 -23.11 48.10
N PRO A 466 -11.12 -23.13 49.15
CA PRO A 466 -11.46 -22.54 50.44
C PRO A 466 -11.91 -21.09 50.40
N ARG A 467 -11.29 -20.28 49.53
CA ARG A 467 -11.65 -18.88 49.35
C ARG A 467 -13.09 -18.67 48.90
N ILE A 468 -13.65 -19.59 48.11
CA ILE A 468 -15.05 -19.51 47.67
C ILE A 468 -15.97 -19.85 48.85
N ILE A 469 -15.64 -20.87 49.64
CA ILE A 469 -16.40 -21.26 50.83
C ILE A 469 -16.44 -20.11 51.85
N GLU A 470 -15.29 -19.50 52.12
CA GLU A 470 -15.17 -18.37 53.04
C GLU A 470 -15.94 -17.14 52.55
N ARG A 471 -15.74 -16.76 51.28
CA ARG A 471 -16.39 -15.58 50.68
C ARG A 471 -17.91 -15.72 50.62
N SER A 472 -18.40 -16.91 50.28
CA SER A 472 -19.82 -17.21 50.16
C SER A 472 -20.45 -17.71 51.47
N LYS A 473 -19.66 -17.79 52.56
CA LYS A 473 -20.09 -18.28 53.89
C LYS A 473 -20.83 -19.62 53.82
N LEU A 474 -20.32 -20.54 53.00
CA LEU A 474 -20.99 -21.82 52.75
C LEU A 474 -20.86 -22.75 53.95
N ASN A 475 -21.98 -23.37 54.35
CA ASN A 475 -22.01 -24.37 55.40
C ASN A 475 -22.02 -25.80 54.82
N ASN A 476 -21.45 -26.75 55.54
CA ASN A 476 -21.53 -28.16 55.16
C ASN A 476 -23.01 -28.60 55.06
N GLY A 477 -23.37 -29.31 53.99
CA GLY A 477 -24.74 -29.75 53.75
C GLY A 477 -25.67 -28.71 53.10
N GLN A 478 -25.15 -27.53 52.76
CA GLN A 478 -25.94 -26.49 52.08
C GLN A 478 -26.20 -26.84 50.60
N GLN A 479 -27.40 -26.52 50.11
CA GLN A 479 -27.69 -26.54 48.66
C GLN A 479 -27.09 -25.33 47.98
N VAL A 480 -26.36 -25.57 46.89
CA VAL A 480 -25.55 -24.56 46.22
C VAL A 480 -25.69 -24.72 44.71
N LYS A 481 -25.89 -23.60 44.02
CA LYS A 481 -25.84 -23.53 42.55
C LYS A 481 -24.63 -22.71 42.13
N GLY A 482 -24.08 -23.00 40.96
CA GLY A 482 -22.89 -22.29 40.51
C GLY A 482 -22.42 -22.64 39.12
N ARG A 483 -21.23 -22.13 38.78
CA ARG A 483 -20.50 -22.46 37.56
C ARG A 483 -19.15 -23.08 37.90
N ALA A 484 -18.81 -24.11 37.14
CA ALA A 484 -17.53 -24.77 37.21
C ALA A 484 -16.84 -24.77 35.84
N ILE A 485 -15.51 -24.79 35.87
CA ILE A 485 -14.67 -24.92 34.69
C ILE A 485 -13.88 -26.22 34.74
N LEU A 486 -13.54 -26.73 33.56
CA LEU A 486 -12.60 -27.84 33.42
C LEU A 486 -11.22 -27.38 33.90
N SER A 487 -10.58 -28.16 34.78
CA SER A 487 -9.28 -27.80 35.38
C SER A 487 -8.42 -29.04 35.57
N PHE A 488 -7.11 -28.89 35.35
CA PHE A 488 -6.16 -30.00 35.46
C PHE A 488 -5.52 -30.06 36.84
N ASN A 489 -5.73 -31.17 37.56
CA ASN A 489 -5.14 -31.39 38.87
C ASN A 489 -3.73 -31.97 38.72
N LYS A 490 -2.71 -31.12 38.82
CA LYS A 490 -1.30 -31.53 38.73
C LYS A 490 -0.87 -32.55 39.79
N LYS A 491 -1.47 -32.53 40.99
CA LYS A 491 -1.11 -33.46 42.08
C LYS A 491 -1.62 -34.87 41.81
N LYS A 492 -2.82 -34.98 41.22
CA LYS A 492 -3.47 -36.26 40.90
C LYS A 492 -3.27 -36.70 39.45
N ASN A 493 -2.68 -35.84 38.62
CA ASN A 493 -2.48 -36.04 37.19
C ASN A 493 -3.79 -36.37 36.44
N GLU A 494 -4.89 -35.74 36.84
CA GLU A 494 -6.22 -36.01 36.32
C GLU A 494 -7.00 -34.72 36.01
N TRP A 495 -7.95 -34.83 35.10
CA TRP A 495 -8.90 -33.75 34.80
C TRP A 495 -10.10 -33.81 35.74
N GLY A 496 -10.49 -32.66 36.28
CA GLY A 496 -11.68 -32.51 37.10
C GLY A 496 -12.38 -31.18 36.85
N TRP A 497 -13.37 -30.90 37.67
CA TRP A 497 -14.13 -29.65 37.62
C TRP A 497 -13.79 -28.79 38.83
N LYS A 498 -13.63 -27.48 38.59
CA LYS A 498 -13.34 -26.48 39.62
C LYS A 498 -14.42 -25.42 39.61
N ALA A 499 -15.09 -25.20 40.74
CA ALA A 499 -16.05 -24.12 40.89
C ALA A 499 -15.35 -22.75 40.78
N ILE A 500 -15.98 -21.82 40.06
CA ILE A 500 -15.48 -20.45 39.85
C ILE A 500 -16.49 -19.39 40.34
N GLU A 501 -17.76 -19.76 40.44
CA GLU A 501 -18.83 -18.88 40.87
C GLU A 501 -19.89 -19.69 41.63
N ILE A 502 -20.36 -19.13 42.73
CA ILE A 502 -21.52 -19.60 43.49
C ILE A 502 -22.61 -18.55 43.37
N ARG A 503 -23.85 -18.98 43.13
CA ARG A 503 -25.02 -18.12 42.92
C ARG A 503 -25.99 -18.15 44.10
#